data_AF-A0A7V2SNI3-F1
#
_entry.id   AF-A0A7V2SNI3-F1
#
_cell.length_a   1.000
_cell.length_b   1.000
_cell.length_c   1.000
_cell.angle_alpha   90.00
_cell.angle_beta   90.00
_cell.angle_gamma   90.00
#
_symmetry.space_group_name_H-M   'P 1'
#
loop_
_entity.id
_entity.type
_entity.pdbx_description
1 polymer ?
#
loop_
_entity_poly.entity_id
_entity_poly.type
_entity_poly.pdbx_seq_one_letter_code
_entity_poly.pdbx_strand_id
1 'polypeptide(L)'
;MKKVGFILNHYDVHQVPHVVPYAFELSRLYEGVEVVLLCSSKAQADFAAEIGAGYDPHNVKTVLLPVPLPIKLADPLLSKFVFARKHFALSHNRKLLSGFDILVVPEMTSLALKRHKEFANVKMVRASHGAGDRPGGSLNERMGLFDMTLLPGQKYADRLLELGFVDREKAAVVGYPKFEAMQKLGIGRKKLFNNDRPVVVYNPHHTRSQSSWHQMGTSVLDYFYSSPDFNLIFAPHTMLFKRSWSKGERLPERYKSNEHVLVDTESR
;
A
#
# COMPACT_ATOMS: atom_id res chain seq x y z
N MET A 1 -24.38 16.61 7.64
CA MET A 1 -23.25 16.44 6.70
C MET A 1 -22.56 15.14 7.07
N LYS A 2 -22.36 14.21 6.13
CA LYS A 2 -21.67 12.94 6.44
C LYS A 2 -20.17 13.18 6.51
N LYS A 3 -19.47 12.50 7.42
CA LYS A 3 -18.02 12.61 7.60
C LYS A 3 -17.31 11.31 7.25
N VAL A 4 -16.44 11.36 6.25
CA VAL A 4 -15.69 10.21 5.74
C VAL A 4 -14.20 10.41 5.99
N GLY A 5 -13.61 9.50 6.75
CA GLY A 5 -12.19 9.51 7.10
C GLY A 5 -11.43 8.46 6.30
N PHE A 6 -10.30 8.83 5.70
CA PHE A 6 -9.40 7.90 5.02
C PHE A 6 -8.14 7.72 5.85
N ILE A 7 -7.97 6.55 6.47
CA ILE A 7 -6.86 6.29 7.39
C ILE A 7 -5.64 5.79 6.61
N LEU A 8 -4.57 6.58 6.67
CA LEU A 8 -3.24 6.23 6.17
C LEU A 8 -2.34 5.94 7.38
N ASN A 9 -2.37 4.68 7.83
CA ASN A 9 -1.66 4.23 9.03
C ASN A 9 -0.70 3.08 8.71
N HIS A 10 0.29 3.36 7.86
CA HIS A 10 1.33 2.39 7.51
C HIS A 10 2.74 2.95 7.77
N TYR A 11 3.72 2.05 7.85
CA TYR A 11 5.14 2.42 7.98
C TYR A 11 5.75 2.96 6.69
N ASP A 12 5.10 2.64 5.58
CA ASP A 12 5.57 2.86 4.23
C ASP A 12 4.43 3.53 3.46
N VAL A 13 4.78 4.42 2.54
CA VAL A 13 3.82 5.28 1.84
C VAL A 13 3.14 4.58 0.65
N HIS A 14 3.54 3.36 0.28
CA HIS A 14 2.98 2.63 -0.87
C HIS A 14 1.46 2.44 -0.82
N GLN A 15 0.84 2.46 0.36
CA GLN A 15 -0.62 2.32 0.49
C GLN A 15 -1.39 3.58 0.07
N VAL A 16 -0.76 4.75 0.12
CA VAL A 16 -1.40 6.04 -0.21
C VAL A 16 -2.08 6.04 -1.59
N PRO A 17 -1.40 5.69 -2.70
CA PRO A 17 -2.01 5.73 -4.03
C PRO A 17 -3.16 4.74 -4.23
N HIS A 18 -3.33 3.75 -3.35
CA HIS A 18 -4.45 2.81 -3.42
C HIS A 18 -5.75 3.35 -2.82
N VAL A 19 -5.69 4.50 -2.14
CA VAL A 19 -6.78 4.98 -1.28
C VAL A 19 -7.13 6.43 -1.55
N VAL A 20 -6.14 7.32 -1.70
CA VAL A 20 -6.41 8.76 -1.80
C VAL A 20 -7.17 9.20 -3.05
N PRO A 21 -7.10 8.53 -4.22
CA PRO A 21 -7.97 8.87 -5.36
C PRO A 21 -9.47 8.88 -4.99
N TYR A 22 -9.92 7.90 -4.19
CA TYR A 22 -11.30 7.88 -3.71
C TYR A 22 -11.64 9.10 -2.87
N ALA A 23 -10.72 9.55 -2.01
CA ALA A 23 -10.95 10.70 -1.14
C ALA A 23 -11.14 11.98 -1.96
N PHE A 24 -10.28 12.18 -2.96
CA PHE A 24 -10.34 13.34 -3.83
C PHE A 24 -11.61 13.35 -4.68
N GLU A 25 -11.91 12.25 -5.38
CA GLU A 25 -13.13 12.16 -6.20
C GLU A 25 -14.41 12.26 -5.35
N LEU A 26 -14.44 11.67 -4.15
CA LEU A 26 -15.58 11.81 -3.25
C LEU A 26 -15.82 13.27 -2.86
N SER A 27 -14.77 14.04 -2.59
CA SER A 27 -14.88 15.46 -2.23
C SER A 27 -15.31 16.36 -3.41
N ARG A 28 -15.02 15.93 -4.65
CA ARG A 28 -15.37 16.64 -5.89
C ARG A 28 -16.82 16.39 -6.29
N LEU A 29 -17.27 15.16 -6.11
CA LEU A 29 -18.60 14.73 -6.54
C LEU A 29 -19.69 15.04 -5.51
N TYR A 30 -19.36 15.20 -4.22
CA TYR A 30 -20.35 15.32 -3.16
C TYR A 30 -20.03 16.45 -2.16
N GLU A 31 -20.55 17.65 -2.41
CA GLU A 31 -20.38 18.84 -1.55
C GLU A 31 -20.95 18.65 -0.13
N GLY A 32 -21.93 17.75 0.05
CA GLY A 32 -22.54 17.41 1.35
C GLY A 32 -21.74 16.43 2.21
N VAL A 33 -20.52 16.06 1.79
CA VAL A 33 -19.65 15.10 2.47
C VAL A 33 -18.35 15.77 2.91
N GLU A 34 -18.08 15.77 4.21
CA GLU A 34 -16.78 16.17 4.73
C GLU A 34 -15.79 15.01 4.56
N VAL A 35 -14.75 15.21 3.74
CA VAL A 35 -13.70 14.22 3.50
C VAL A 35 -12.42 14.60 4.22
N VAL A 36 -11.86 13.69 5.01
CA VAL A 36 -10.64 13.92 5.79
C VAL A 36 -9.63 12.78 5.57
N LEU A 37 -8.41 13.13 5.18
CA LEU A 37 -7.25 12.25 5.22
C LEU A 37 -6.65 12.23 6.63
N LEU A 38 -6.51 11.04 7.20
CA LEU A 38 -6.03 10.81 8.56
C LEU A 38 -4.67 10.11 8.49
N CYS A 39 -3.58 10.88 8.55
CA CYS A 39 -2.23 10.42 8.24
C CYS A 39 -1.40 10.17 9.50
N SER A 40 -0.86 8.96 9.66
CA SER A 40 0.03 8.62 10.80
C SER A 40 1.44 9.22 10.71
N SER A 41 1.79 9.82 9.57
CA SER A 41 3.10 10.42 9.30
C SER A 41 2.99 11.58 8.32
N LYS A 42 3.96 12.51 8.41
CA LYS A 42 4.08 13.61 7.45
C LYS A 42 4.32 13.12 6.03
N ALA A 43 5.15 12.09 5.84
CA ALA A 43 5.44 11.51 4.53
C ALA A 43 4.18 10.99 3.81
N GLN A 44 3.19 10.46 4.55
CA GLN A 44 1.89 10.08 3.98
C GLN A 44 1.07 11.29 3.56
N ALA A 45 1.02 12.32 4.40
CA ALA A 45 0.31 13.56 4.10
C ALA A 45 0.91 14.27 2.88
N ASP A 46 2.24 14.35 2.81
CA ASP A 46 2.97 14.95 1.68
C ASP A 46 2.71 14.16 0.39
N PHE A 47 2.72 12.82 0.43
CA PHE A 47 2.40 12.04 -0.76
C PHE A 47 0.96 12.23 -1.23
N ALA A 48 0.03 12.26 -0.26
CA ALA A 48 -1.37 12.46 -0.59
C ALA A 48 -1.58 13.84 -1.23
N ALA A 49 -0.91 14.88 -0.73
CA ALA A 49 -0.95 16.22 -1.33
C ALA A 49 -0.36 16.23 -2.75
N GLU A 50 0.74 15.52 -2.99
CA GLU A 50 1.35 15.38 -4.32
C GLU A 50 0.37 14.77 -5.33
N ILE A 51 -0.33 13.70 -4.94
CA ILE A 51 -1.38 13.07 -5.76
C ILE A 51 -2.57 14.03 -5.92
N GLY A 52 -2.97 14.70 -4.84
CA GLY A 52 -4.11 15.61 -4.77
C GLY A 52 -4.00 16.81 -5.70
N ALA A 53 -2.79 17.27 -6.00
CA ALA A 53 -2.54 18.35 -6.97
C ALA A 53 -3.15 18.05 -8.36
N GLY A 54 -3.29 16.77 -8.73
CA GLY A 54 -3.94 16.37 -9.98
C GLY A 54 -5.48 16.31 -9.94
N TYR A 55 -6.10 16.61 -8.80
CA TYR A 55 -7.55 16.56 -8.55
C TYR A 55 -8.17 17.94 -8.25
N ASP A 56 -7.51 19.03 -8.61
CA ASP A 56 -8.02 20.39 -8.39
C ASP A 56 -9.31 20.68 -9.22
N PRO A 57 -10.34 21.35 -8.65
CA PRO A 57 -10.51 21.66 -7.23
C PRO A 57 -10.96 20.45 -6.42
N HIS A 58 -10.44 20.30 -5.20
CA HIS A 58 -10.91 19.31 -4.20
C HIS A 58 -11.05 19.94 -2.81
N ASN A 59 -11.95 19.41 -1.97
CA ASN A 59 -12.23 19.96 -0.63
C ASN A 59 -11.75 19.06 0.52
N VAL A 60 -10.81 18.16 0.24
CA VAL A 60 -10.24 17.22 1.22
C VAL A 60 -9.43 17.95 2.29
N LYS A 61 -9.73 17.67 3.57
CA LYS A 61 -8.91 18.12 4.72
C LYS A 61 -7.86 17.07 5.06
N THR A 62 -6.70 17.49 5.56
CA THR A 62 -5.65 16.57 6.03
C THR A 62 -5.38 16.79 7.51
N VAL A 63 -5.39 15.71 8.29
CA VAL A 63 -5.11 15.69 9.72
C VAL A 63 -4.01 14.68 10.02
N LEU A 64 -2.97 15.11 10.73
CA LEU A 64 -1.95 14.21 11.24
C LEU A 64 -2.44 13.52 12.52
N LEU A 65 -2.35 12.20 12.55
CA LEU A 65 -2.67 11.39 13.73
C LEU A 65 -1.47 11.39 14.68
N PRO A 66 -1.56 12.02 15.87
CA PRO A 66 -0.49 11.95 16.86
C PRO A 66 -0.19 10.50 17.26
N VAL A 67 1.10 10.22 17.41
CA VAL A 67 1.60 8.98 18.00
C VAL A 67 2.27 9.35 19.33
N PRO A 68 2.04 8.61 20.42
CA PRO A 68 2.67 8.89 21.71
C PRO A 68 4.20 9.01 21.59
N LEU A 69 4.79 10.03 22.24
CA LEU A 69 6.21 10.34 22.16
C LEU A 69 7.14 9.15 22.51
N PRO A 70 6.87 8.35 23.56
CA PRO A 70 7.70 7.18 23.86
C PRO A 70 7.72 6.17 22.72
N ILE A 71 6.58 5.97 22.05
CA ILE A 71 6.48 5.08 20.90
C ILE A 71 7.23 5.66 19.71
N LYS A 72 7.11 6.97 19.43
CA LYS A 72 7.88 7.64 18.37
C LYS A 72 9.38 7.46 18.54
N LEU A 73 9.88 7.54 19.78
CA LEU A 73 11.30 7.38 20.10
C LEU A 73 11.76 5.92 20.02
N ALA A 74 10.91 4.97 20.41
CA ALA A 74 11.25 3.55 20.40
C ALA A 74 11.07 2.88 19.01
N ASP A 75 10.20 3.42 18.16
CA ASP A 75 9.83 2.85 16.85
C ASP A 75 11.01 2.58 15.90
N PRO A 76 12.06 3.43 15.80
CA PRO A 76 13.21 3.16 14.93
C PRO A 76 13.95 1.84 15.26
N LEU A 77 13.92 1.43 16.53
CA LEU A 77 14.51 0.16 16.99
C LEU A 77 13.46 -0.95 17.00
N LEU A 78 12.26 -0.70 17.52
CA LEU A 78 11.20 -1.70 17.63
C LEU A 78 10.69 -2.18 16.26
N SER A 79 10.57 -1.30 15.26
CA SER A 79 10.07 -1.63 13.93
C SER A 79 10.94 -2.64 13.16
N LYS A 80 12.18 -2.85 13.61
CA LYS A 80 13.06 -3.92 13.12
C LYS A 80 12.55 -5.32 13.52
N PHE A 81 11.76 -5.39 14.59
CA PHE A 81 11.23 -6.63 15.17
C PHE A 81 9.71 -6.72 15.06
N VAL A 82 8.98 -5.65 15.43
CA VAL A 82 7.52 -5.60 15.52
C VAL A 82 6.95 -4.25 15.03
N PHE A 83 5.83 -4.31 14.30
CA PHE A 83 5.15 -3.12 13.76
C PHE A 83 4.08 -2.57 14.72
N ALA A 84 4.48 -2.23 15.96
CA ALA A 84 3.57 -1.85 17.03
C ALA A 84 2.96 -0.44 16.88
N ARG A 85 3.64 0.50 16.19
CA ARG A 85 3.21 1.90 16.05
C ARG A 85 1.80 2.02 15.49
N LYS A 86 1.44 1.18 14.52
CA LYS A 86 0.11 1.18 13.91
C LYS A 86 -1.00 1.06 14.96
N HIS A 87 -0.84 0.17 15.94
CA HIS A 87 -1.84 -0.04 16.98
C HIS A 87 -1.92 1.14 17.94
N PHE A 88 -0.77 1.71 18.32
CA PHE A 88 -0.71 2.88 19.19
C PHE A 88 -1.28 4.14 18.52
N ALA A 89 -1.03 4.33 17.22
CA ALA A 89 -1.63 5.42 16.46
C ALA A 89 -3.18 5.32 16.47
N LEU A 90 -3.73 4.13 16.29
CA LEU A 90 -5.19 3.93 16.36
C LEU A 90 -5.74 4.13 17.77
N SER A 91 -5.10 3.51 18.78
CA SER A 91 -5.59 3.54 20.15
C SER A 91 -5.54 4.93 20.79
N HIS A 92 -4.52 5.72 20.44
CA HIS A 92 -4.35 7.10 20.93
C HIS A 92 -5.35 8.07 20.29
N ASN A 93 -5.84 7.77 19.08
CA ASN A 93 -6.73 8.65 18.32
C ASN A 93 -8.20 8.19 18.31
N ARG A 94 -8.59 7.21 19.13
CA ARG A 94 -9.93 6.61 19.08
C ARG A 94 -11.07 7.64 19.17
N LYS A 95 -10.97 8.62 20.07
CA LYS A 95 -11.98 9.68 20.23
C LYS A 95 -12.17 10.54 18.97
N LEU A 96 -11.08 10.82 18.25
CA LEU A 96 -11.15 11.52 16.97
C LEU A 96 -11.78 10.63 15.90
N LEU A 97 -11.30 9.38 15.81
CA LEU A 97 -11.70 8.42 14.78
C LEU A 97 -13.17 7.98 14.92
N SER A 98 -13.70 7.89 16.14
CA SER A 98 -15.10 7.55 16.39
C SER A 98 -16.08 8.67 16.07
N GLY A 99 -15.59 9.89 15.77
CA GLY A 99 -16.41 11.00 15.30
C GLY A 99 -16.71 10.99 13.79
N PHE A 100 -16.29 9.94 13.06
CA PHE A 100 -16.58 9.76 11.64
C PHE A 100 -17.75 8.81 11.43
N ASP A 101 -18.55 9.02 10.39
CA ASP A 101 -19.60 8.08 10.00
C ASP A 101 -19.02 6.86 9.28
N ILE A 102 -17.98 7.10 8.46
CA ILE A 102 -17.32 6.09 7.64
C ILE A 102 -15.80 6.24 7.76
N LEU A 103 -15.11 5.13 7.96
CA LEU A 103 -13.65 5.04 7.89
C LEU A 103 -13.25 4.11 6.74
N VAL A 104 -12.54 4.66 5.76
CA VAL A 104 -11.95 3.93 4.64
C VAL A 104 -10.49 3.63 4.96
N VAL A 105 -10.11 2.35 4.87
CA VAL A 105 -8.76 1.89 5.23
C VAL A 105 -8.16 1.00 4.12
N PRO A 106 -6.86 1.11 3.82
CA PRO A 106 -6.20 0.17 2.91
C PRO A 106 -6.07 -1.23 3.54
N GLU A 107 -6.16 -1.35 4.86
CA GLU A 107 -5.53 -2.45 5.60
C GLU A 107 -6.42 -2.96 6.75
N MET A 108 -6.07 -4.12 7.33
CA MET A 108 -6.93 -4.82 8.29
C MET A 108 -6.65 -4.51 9.77
N THR A 109 -5.52 -3.88 10.13
CA THR A 109 -5.21 -3.53 11.53
C THR A 109 -6.25 -2.59 12.12
N SER A 110 -6.81 -1.68 11.31
CA SER A 110 -7.88 -0.77 11.71
C SER A 110 -9.18 -1.47 12.15
N LEU A 111 -9.39 -2.75 11.82
CA LEU A 111 -10.51 -3.53 12.39
C LEU A 111 -10.43 -3.66 13.91
N ALA A 112 -9.26 -3.47 14.52
CA ALA A 112 -9.13 -3.41 15.98
C ALA A 112 -10.03 -2.31 16.60
N LEU A 113 -10.35 -1.25 15.86
CA LEU A 113 -11.26 -0.19 16.30
C LEU A 113 -12.68 -0.73 16.59
N LYS A 114 -13.18 -1.70 15.81
CA LYS A 114 -14.52 -2.30 15.98
C LYS A 114 -14.69 -3.02 17.32
N ARG A 115 -13.60 -3.28 18.06
CA ARG A 115 -13.65 -3.87 19.40
C ARG A 115 -14.09 -2.88 20.48
N HIS A 116 -14.12 -1.59 20.17
CA HIS A 116 -14.49 -0.54 21.11
C HIS A 116 -15.92 -0.04 20.85
N LYS A 117 -16.71 0.14 21.92
CA LYS A 117 -18.12 0.56 21.84
C LYS A 117 -18.34 1.88 21.10
N GLU A 118 -17.36 2.79 21.18
CA GLU A 118 -17.38 4.08 20.48
C GLU A 118 -17.42 3.95 18.94
N PHE A 119 -17.07 2.79 18.37
CA PHE A 119 -17.15 2.52 16.93
C PHE A 119 -18.40 1.75 16.51
N ALA A 120 -19.37 1.53 17.40
CA ALA A 120 -20.57 0.73 17.10
C ALA A 120 -21.35 1.25 15.88
N ASN A 121 -21.35 2.56 15.66
CA ASN A 121 -22.06 3.21 14.55
C ASN A 121 -21.15 3.61 13.38
N VAL A 122 -19.85 3.32 13.46
CA VAL A 122 -18.88 3.71 12.42
C VAL A 122 -18.78 2.60 11.38
N LYS A 123 -19.05 2.95 10.12
CA LYS A 123 -18.93 2.02 9.00
C LYS A 123 -17.48 1.90 8.56
N MET A 124 -16.99 0.67 8.44
CA MET A 124 -15.61 0.40 8.03
C MET A 124 -15.60 -0.09 6.58
N VAL A 125 -14.93 0.64 5.70
CA VAL A 125 -14.77 0.28 4.28
C VAL A 125 -13.31 -0.09 4.01
N ARG A 126 -13.07 -1.24 3.37
CA ARG A 126 -11.72 -1.62 2.96
C ARG A 126 -11.48 -1.24 1.52
N ALA A 127 -10.42 -0.47 1.26
CA ALA A 127 -9.82 -0.34 -0.06
C ALA A 127 -8.67 -1.34 -0.21
N SER A 128 -8.67 -2.20 -1.22
CA SER A 128 -7.55 -3.14 -1.41
C SER A 128 -6.25 -2.41 -1.74
N HIS A 129 -5.17 -2.74 -1.02
CA HIS A 129 -3.80 -2.45 -1.47
C HIS A 129 -3.22 -3.73 -2.11
N GLY A 130 -3.05 -3.73 -3.43
CA GLY A 130 -2.60 -4.90 -4.19
C GLY A 130 -3.73 -5.76 -4.77
N ALA A 131 -3.37 -6.58 -5.76
CA ALA A 131 -4.26 -7.49 -6.49
C ALA A 131 -3.69 -8.93 -6.52
N GLY A 132 -3.00 -9.35 -5.46
CA GLY A 132 -2.37 -10.66 -5.39
C GLY A 132 -3.34 -11.78 -5.00
N ASP A 133 -3.12 -12.99 -5.54
CA ASP A 133 -3.93 -14.18 -5.26
C ASP A 133 -3.32 -15.09 -4.16
N ARG A 134 -2.36 -14.56 -3.41
CA ARG A 134 -1.60 -15.36 -2.44
C ARG A 134 -2.49 -15.83 -1.29
N PRO A 135 -2.51 -17.13 -0.96
CA PRO A 135 -3.13 -17.60 0.28
C PRO A 135 -2.59 -16.85 1.51
N GLY A 136 -3.48 -16.48 2.42
CA GLY A 136 -3.14 -15.72 3.63
C GLY A 136 -3.32 -14.20 3.46
N GLY A 137 -2.24 -13.46 3.21
CA GLY A 137 -2.26 -11.98 3.29
C GLY A 137 -3.38 -11.31 2.47
N SER A 138 -3.57 -11.77 1.23
CA SER A 138 -4.61 -11.32 0.32
C SER A 138 -5.92 -12.11 0.40
N LEU A 139 -5.94 -13.29 1.03
CA LEU A 139 -7.16 -14.09 1.22
C LEU A 139 -7.36 -14.34 2.71
N ASN A 140 -8.18 -13.48 3.36
CA ASN A 140 -8.33 -13.46 4.81
C ASN A 140 -9.81 -13.32 5.22
N GLU A 141 -10.33 -14.21 6.06
CA GLU A 141 -11.73 -14.18 6.52
C GLU A 141 -12.13 -12.87 7.22
N ARG A 142 -11.16 -12.14 7.82
CA ARG A 142 -11.44 -10.85 8.49
C ARG A 142 -11.96 -9.79 7.53
N MET A 143 -11.84 -10.01 6.22
CA MET A 143 -12.41 -9.15 5.19
C MET A 143 -13.94 -9.03 5.34
N GLY A 144 -14.61 -10.06 5.83
CA GLY A 144 -16.06 -10.05 6.10
C GLY A 144 -16.47 -9.19 7.30
N LEU A 145 -15.51 -8.71 8.09
CA LEU A 145 -15.76 -7.81 9.21
C LEU A 145 -15.94 -6.34 8.78
N PHE A 146 -15.61 -6.02 7.52
CA PHE A 146 -15.87 -4.71 6.94
C PHE A 146 -17.33 -4.59 6.50
N ASP A 147 -17.86 -3.38 6.58
CA ASP A 147 -19.21 -3.06 6.10
C ASP A 147 -19.26 -3.00 4.55
N MET A 148 -18.12 -2.70 3.91
CA MET A 148 -17.95 -2.79 2.46
C MET A 148 -16.48 -3.04 2.11
N THR A 149 -16.23 -3.78 1.04
CA THR A 149 -14.91 -4.01 0.49
C THR A 149 -14.86 -3.59 -0.98
N LEU A 150 -13.91 -2.72 -1.30
CA LEU A 150 -13.57 -2.28 -2.65
C LEU A 150 -12.46 -3.18 -3.21
N LEU A 151 -12.77 -3.86 -4.31
CA LEU A 151 -11.98 -4.94 -4.89
C LEU A 151 -11.39 -4.54 -6.26
N PRO A 152 -10.17 -4.99 -6.58
CA PRO A 152 -9.45 -4.56 -7.77
C PRO A 152 -9.91 -5.25 -9.06
N GLY A 153 -10.65 -6.35 -8.99
CA GLY A 153 -11.10 -7.09 -10.16
C GLY A 153 -12.02 -8.26 -9.83
N GLN A 154 -12.73 -8.73 -10.86
CA GLN A 154 -13.76 -9.76 -10.73
C GLN A 154 -13.22 -11.09 -10.22
N LYS A 155 -12.08 -11.56 -10.76
CA LYS A 155 -11.43 -12.81 -10.33
C LYS A 155 -11.23 -12.89 -8.80
N TYR A 156 -10.79 -11.79 -8.20
CA TYR A 156 -10.56 -11.72 -6.76
C TYR A 156 -11.87 -11.66 -5.96
N ALA A 157 -12.89 -10.97 -6.49
CA ALA A 157 -14.22 -10.98 -5.90
C ALA A 157 -14.83 -12.38 -5.89
N ASP A 158 -14.79 -13.08 -7.02
CA ASP A 158 -15.31 -14.45 -7.15
C ASP A 158 -14.62 -15.38 -6.16
N ARG A 159 -13.30 -15.27 -6.03
CA ARG A 159 -12.53 -16.10 -5.09
C ARG A 159 -12.90 -15.83 -3.63
N LEU A 160 -13.16 -14.58 -3.24
CA LEU A 160 -13.56 -14.25 -1.87
C LEU A 160 -14.98 -14.74 -1.56
N LEU A 161 -15.88 -14.66 -2.54
CA LEU A 161 -17.25 -15.17 -2.43
C LEU A 161 -17.25 -16.70 -2.29
N GLU A 162 -16.48 -17.39 -3.13
CA GLU A 162 -16.32 -18.85 -3.07
C GLU A 162 -15.80 -19.33 -1.69
N LEU A 163 -14.86 -18.57 -1.11
CA LEU A 163 -14.31 -18.85 0.22
C LEU A 163 -15.23 -18.41 1.38
N GLY A 164 -16.33 -17.71 1.11
CA GLY A 164 -17.21 -17.15 2.15
C GLY A 164 -16.56 -16.03 2.96
N PHE A 165 -15.52 -15.38 2.44
CA PHE A 165 -14.77 -14.34 3.18
C PHE A 165 -15.41 -12.96 3.08
N VAL A 166 -16.29 -12.73 2.10
CA VAL A 166 -17.03 -11.48 1.91
C VAL A 166 -18.40 -11.82 1.33
N ASP A 167 -19.45 -11.12 1.78
CA ASP A 167 -20.79 -11.22 1.18
C ASP A 167 -20.88 -10.40 -0.11
N ARG A 168 -21.65 -10.86 -1.11
CA ARG A 168 -21.82 -10.15 -2.38
C ARG A 168 -22.28 -8.69 -2.19
N GLU A 169 -23.18 -8.45 -1.25
CA GLU A 169 -23.72 -7.12 -0.95
C GLU A 169 -22.70 -6.18 -0.27
N LYS A 170 -21.61 -6.74 0.28
CA LYS A 170 -20.52 -6.03 0.94
C LYS A 170 -19.26 -5.97 0.06
N ALA A 171 -19.39 -6.24 -1.23
CA ALA A 171 -18.29 -6.24 -2.19
C ALA A 171 -18.62 -5.38 -3.42
N ALA A 172 -17.68 -4.52 -3.81
CA ALA A 172 -17.75 -3.76 -5.05
C ALA A 172 -16.44 -3.91 -5.84
N VAL A 173 -16.54 -4.32 -7.10
CA VAL A 173 -15.39 -4.34 -8.03
C VAL A 173 -15.23 -2.95 -8.62
N VAL A 174 -14.11 -2.29 -8.32
CA VAL A 174 -13.88 -0.86 -8.62
C VAL A 174 -12.56 -0.59 -9.36
N GLY A 175 -11.81 -1.63 -9.69
CA GLY A 175 -10.52 -1.48 -10.35
C GLY A 175 -9.40 -1.04 -9.40
N TYR A 176 -8.33 -0.47 -9.95
CA TYR A 176 -7.08 -0.25 -9.22
C TYR A 176 -6.69 1.23 -9.15
N PRO A 177 -7.05 1.95 -8.06
CA PRO A 177 -6.86 3.40 -7.93
C PRO A 177 -5.42 3.88 -8.10
N LYS A 178 -4.44 3.00 -7.87
CA LYS A 178 -3.03 3.33 -8.07
C LYS A 178 -2.78 3.77 -9.52
N PHE A 179 -3.48 3.23 -10.51
CA PHE A 179 -3.31 3.69 -11.90
C PHE A 179 -3.71 5.15 -12.09
N GLU A 180 -4.83 5.56 -11.51
CA GLU A 180 -5.27 6.97 -11.53
C GLU A 180 -4.28 7.85 -10.76
N ALA A 181 -3.85 7.41 -9.56
CA ALA A 181 -2.83 8.13 -8.80
C ALA A 181 -1.53 8.33 -9.60
N MET A 182 -1.04 7.31 -10.31
CA MET A 182 0.17 7.41 -11.13
C MET A 182 -0.03 8.39 -12.31
N GLN A 183 -1.21 8.36 -12.94
CA GLN A 183 -1.56 9.31 -13.99
C GLN A 183 -1.55 10.75 -13.47
N LYS A 184 -2.14 10.99 -12.28
CA LYS A 184 -2.21 12.32 -11.66
C LYS A 184 -0.85 12.86 -11.20
N LEU A 185 0.07 11.97 -10.84
CA LEU A 185 1.47 12.33 -10.59
C LEU A 185 2.26 12.65 -11.86
N GLY A 186 1.64 12.56 -13.05
CA GLY A 186 2.33 12.75 -14.32
C GLY A 186 3.41 11.69 -14.57
N ILE A 187 3.29 10.50 -13.96
CA ILE A 187 4.21 9.38 -14.18
C ILE A 187 3.89 8.79 -15.55
N GLY A 188 4.45 9.41 -16.58
CA GLY A 188 4.38 8.97 -17.96
C GLY A 188 5.38 7.88 -18.29
N ARG A 189 5.26 7.32 -19.50
CA ARG A 189 6.26 6.40 -20.07
C ARG A 189 7.59 7.13 -20.22
N LYS A 190 8.57 6.81 -19.36
CA LYS A 190 9.95 7.26 -19.51
C LYS A 190 10.76 6.20 -20.26
N LYS A 191 11.65 6.63 -21.15
CA LYS A 191 12.66 5.73 -21.72
C LYS A 191 13.68 5.43 -20.62
N LEU A 192 13.75 4.17 -20.18
CA LEU A 192 14.61 3.75 -19.07
C LEU A 192 16.03 3.35 -19.52
N PHE A 193 16.20 3.08 -20.81
CA PHE A 193 17.46 2.67 -21.42
C PHE A 193 17.72 3.49 -22.69
N ASN A 194 18.99 3.77 -23.00
CA ASN A 194 19.37 4.57 -24.18
C ASN A 194 19.40 3.74 -25.48
N ASN A 195 18.78 2.57 -25.50
CA ASN A 195 18.73 1.65 -26.64
C ASN A 195 17.31 1.04 -26.74
N ASP A 196 17.08 0.23 -27.78
CA ASP A 196 15.78 -0.39 -28.05
C ASP A 196 15.81 -1.93 -27.86
N ARG A 197 16.76 -2.44 -27.06
CA ARG A 197 16.83 -3.87 -26.73
C ARG A 197 15.60 -4.29 -25.90
N PRO A 198 15.12 -5.54 -26.03
CA PRO A 198 14.01 -6.04 -25.23
C PRO A 198 14.31 -5.90 -23.73
N VAL A 199 13.32 -5.43 -22.97
CA VAL A 199 13.44 -5.21 -21.51
C VAL A 199 12.82 -6.37 -20.75
N VAL A 200 13.59 -6.95 -19.83
CA VAL A 200 13.14 -7.97 -18.87
C VAL A 200 12.98 -7.33 -17.50
N VAL A 201 11.87 -7.62 -16.81
CA VAL A 201 11.65 -7.21 -15.42
C VAL A 201 11.81 -8.42 -14.51
N TYR A 202 12.75 -8.35 -13.57
CA TYR A 202 12.93 -9.35 -12.54
C TYR A 202 12.54 -8.78 -11.16
N ASN A 203 11.39 -9.22 -10.64
CA ASN A 203 10.83 -8.80 -9.35
C ASN A 203 10.66 -9.98 -8.40
N PRO A 204 11.76 -10.52 -7.82
CA PRO A 204 11.64 -11.65 -6.91
C PRO A 204 11.01 -11.28 -5.57
N HIS A 205 10.28 -12.23 -4.99
CA HIS A 205 9.67 -12.11 -3.68
C HIS A 205 10.66 -12.48 -2.55
N HIS A 206 10.36 -12.08 -1.31
CA HIS A 206 11.19 -12.38 -0.14
C HIS A 206 10.90 -13.75 0.51
N THR A 207 9.77 -14.38 0.16
CA THR A 207 9.40 -15.69 0.70
C THR A 207 10.08 -16.79 -0.12
N ARG A 208 10.94 -17.58 0.51
CA ARG A 208 11.80 -18.58 -0.15
C ARG A 208 11.05 -19.58 -1.03
N SER A 209 9.91 -20.09 -0.57
CA SER A 209 9.08 -21.04 -1.34
C SER A 209 8.32 -20.40 -2.51
N GLN A 210 8.35 -19.08 -2.63
CA GLN A 210 7.60 -18.30 -3.62
C GLN A 210 8.51 -17.39 -4.43
N SER A 211 9.81 -17.68 -4.44
CA SER A 211 10.81 -16.82 -5.05
C SER A 211 11.90 -17.65 -5.70
N SER A 212 12.23 -17.30 -6.93
CA SER A 212 13.40 -17.81 -7.64
C SER A 212 14.71 -17.26 -7.08
N TRP A 213 14.68 -16.21 -6.25
CA TRP A 213 15.88 -15.52 -5.79
C TRP A 213 16.88 -16.45 -5.11
N HIS A 214 16.42 -17.30 -4.19
CA HIS A 214 17.31 -18.14 -3.41
C HIS A 214 17.90 -19.32 -4.19
N GLN A 215 17.29 -19.67 -5.34
CA GLN A 215 17.75 -20.80 -6.16
C GLN A 215 18.63 -20.32 -7.32
N MET A 216 18.26 -19.20 -7.97
CA MET A 216 18.89 -18.74 -9.19
C MET A 216 19.04 -17.21 -9.28
N GLY A 217 18.72 -16.46 -8.21
CA GLY A 217 18.69 -15.00 -8.26
C GLY A 217 20.00 -14.36 -8.71
N THR A 218 21.12 -14.79 -8.13
CA THR A 218 22.45 -14.31 -8.54
C THR A 218 22.82 -14.78 -9.94
N SER A 219 22.51 -16.02 -10.33
CA SER A 219 22.78 -16.53 -11.67
C SER A 219 22.00 -15.79 -12.76
N VAL A 220 20.74 -15.41 -12.47
CA VAL A 220 19.94 -14.53 -13.33
C VAL A 220 20.64 -13.19 -13.49
N LEU A 221 21.09 -12.56 -12.39
CA LEU A 221 21.82 -11.31 -12.48
C LEU A 221 23.12 -11.47 -13.27
N ASP A 222 23.97 -12.44 -12.92
CA ASP A 222 25.24 -12.70 -13.60
C ASP A 222 25.05 -12.86 -15.13
N TYR A 223 23.99 -13.56 -15.57
CA TYR A 223 23.63 -13.65 -16.99
C TYR A 223 23.40 -12.28 -17.64
N PHE A 224 22.55 -11.43 -17.04
CA PHE A 224 22.25 -10.11 -17.61
C PHE A 224 23.43 -9.14 -17.53
N TYR A 225 24.34 -9.29 -16.55
CA TYR A 225 25.57 -8.50 -16.52
C TYR A 225 26.58 -8.94 -17.59
N SER A 226 26.55 -10.20 -18.02
CA SER A 226 27.47 -10.74 -19.04
C SER A 226 26.91 -10.77 -20.46
N SER A 227 25.59 -10.62 -20.67
CA SER A 227 24.96 -10.56 -21.99
C SER A 227 24.37 -9.16 -22.25
N PRO A 228 24.75 -8.50 -23.36
CA PRO A 228 24.15 -7.23 -23.77
C PRO A 228 22.88 -7.41 -24.61
N ASP A 229 22.34 -8.61 -24.78
CA ASP A 229 21.21 -8.85 -25.70
C ASP A 229 19.88 -8.28 -25.20
N PHE A 230 19.79 -8.06 -23.89
CA PHE A 230 18.60 -7.58 -23.18
C PHE A 230 18.93 -6.42 -22.27
N ASN A 231 17.92 -5.61 -21.97
CA ASN A 231 17.93 -4.74 -20.81
C ASN A 231 17.27 -5.45 -19.62
N LEU A 232 17.77 -5.25 -18.41
CA LEU A 232 17.20 -5.79 -17.18
C LEU A 232 16.74 -4.66 -16.25
N ILE A 233 15.52 -4.76 -15.74
CA ILE A 233 15.08 -4.04 -14.56
C ILE A 233 14.99 -5.04 -13.42
N PHE A 234 15.95 -4.99 -12.50
CA PHE A 234 15.93 -5.75 -11.26
C PHE A 234 15.26 -4.92 -10.17
N ALA A 235 14.00 -5.23 -9.88
CA ALA A 235 13.19 -4.49 -8.92
C ALA A 235 12.59 -5.46 -7.89
N PRO A 236 13.33 -5.97 -6.90
CA PRO A 236 12.85 -6.97 -5.96
C PRO A 236 11.78 -6.44 -5.01
N HIS A 237 11.01 -7.35 -4.40
CA HIS A 237 10.09 -6.99 -3.33
C HIS A 237 10.84 -6.27 -2.19
N THR A 238 10.33 -5.13 -1.73
CA THR A 238 11.00 -4.23 -0.76
C THR A 238 11.53 -4.94 0.50
N MET A 239 10.81 -5.96 0.99
CA MET A 239 11.23 -6.76 2.15
C MET A 239 12.40 -7.72 1.92
N LEU A 240 12.81 -8.01 0.67
CA LEU A 240 13.86 -8.99 0.37
C LEU A 240 15.21 -8.59 0.98
N PHE A 241 15.55 -7.30 0.92
CA PHE A 241 16.82 -6.78 1.45
C PHE A 241 16.66 -5.91 2.71
N LYS A 242 15.44 -5.46 3.05
CA LYS A 242 15.16 -4.54 4.18
C LYS A 242 15.39 -5.15 5.57
N ARG A 243 15.50 -6.47 5.71
CA ARG A 243 15.65 -7.18 7.01
C ARG A 243 16.92 -8.03 7.11
N SER A 244 18.07 -7.47 6.72
CA SER A 244 19.37 -8.15 6.68
C SER A 244 19.85 -8.78 8.00
N TRP A 245 19.21 -8.48 9.15
CA TRP A 245 19.53 -9.02 10.48
C TRP A 245 18.62 -10.16 10.94
N SER A 246 17.62 -10.57 10.14
CA SER A 246 16.75 -11.72 10.46
C SER A 246 16.53 -12.65 9.29
N LYS A 247 15.67 -12.27 8.33
CA LYS A 247 15.29 -13.09 7.16
C LYS A 247 15.61 -12.43 5.82
N GLY A 248 16.27 -11.26 5.83
CA GLY A 248 16.62 -10.52 4.63
C GLY A 248 17.97 -10.95 4.08
N GLU A 249 18.07 -10.98 2.77
CA GLU A 249 19.30 -11.23 2.05
C GLU A 249 20.13 -9.94 1.95
N ARG A 250 21.39 -10.05 1.53
CA ARG A 250 22.19 -8.90 1.09
C ARG A 250 22.41 -9.01 -0.41
N LEU A 251 22.14 -7.93 -1.14
CA LEU A 251 22.53 -7.85 -2.54
C LEU A 251 24.07 -7.72 -2.61
N PRO A 252 24.78 -8.60 -3.33
CA PRO A 252 26.22 -8.44 -3.51
C PRO A 252 26.58 -7.08 -4.12
N GLU A 253 27.58 -6.40 -3.55
CA GLU A 253 28.03 -5.05 -3.95
C GLU A 253 28.39 -4.90 -5.43
N ARG A 254 28.69 -6.02 -6.11
CA ARG A 254 28.98 -6.03 -7.55
C ARG A 254 27.78 -5.67 -8.43
N TYR A 255 26.56 -5.83 -7.93
CA TYR A 255 25.35 -5.54 -8.69
C TYR A 255 24.95 -4.08 -8.50
N LYS A 256 25.35 -3.26 -9.47
CA LYS A 256 25.00 -1.84 -9.57
C LYS A 256 24.39 -1.56 -10.93
N SER A 257 23.56 -0.53 -11.02
CA SER A 257 23.02 -0.09 -12.31
C SER A 257 24.14 0.24 -13.30
N ASN A 258 23.96 -0.14 -14.56
CA ASN A 258 24.85 0.16 -15.68
C ASN A 258 23.99 0.52 -16.92
N GLU A 259 24.57 0.46 -18.13
CA GLU A 259 23.90 0.88 -19.37
C GLU A 259 22.67 0.03 -19.76
N HIS A 260 22.61 -1.23 -19.35
CA HIS A 260 21.55 -2.18 -19.71
C HIS A 260 20.96 -2.93 -18.52
N VAL A 261 21.42 -2.67 -17.29
CA VAL A 261 20.85 -3.21 -16.04
C VAL A 261 20.50 -2.05 -15.11
N LEU A 262 19.25 -1.98 -14.68
CA LEU A 262 18.77 -1.09 -13.63
C LEU A 262 18.49 -1.90 -12.36
N VAL A 263 19.18 -1.56 -11.28
CA VAL A 263 18.95 -2.10 -9.94
C VAL A 263 18.10 -1.10 -9.16
N ASP A 264 16.86 -1.49 -8.86
CA ASP A 264 15.90 -0.68 -8.12
C ASP A 264 15.41 -1.41 -6.86
N THR A 265 16.06 -1.13 -5.74
CA THR A 265 15.70 -1.70 -4.45
C THR A 265 14.83 -0.76 -3.59
N GLU A 266 14.50 0.43 -4.08
CA GLU A 266 14.03 1.55 -3.24
C GLU A 266 12.85 2.36 -3.81
N SER A 267 12.35 2.07 -5.02
CA SER A 267 11.22 2.79 -5.56
C SER A 267 9.98 2.78 -4.65
N ARG A 268 9.35 3.96 -4.60
CA ARG A 268 8.17 4.33 -3.81
C ARG A 268 6.86 3.88 -4.44
#